data_AF-J9GTT3-F1
#
_entry.id   AF-J9GTT3-F1
#
_cell.length_a   1.000
_cell.length_b   1.000
_cell.length_c   1.000
_cell.angle_alpha   90.00
_cell.angle_beta   90.00
_cell.angle_gamma   90.00
#
_symmetry.space_group_name_H-M   'P 1'
#
loop_
_entity.id
_entity.type
_entity.pdbx_description
1 polymer ?
#
loop_
_entity_poly.entity_id
_entity_poly.type
_entity_poly.pdbx_seq_one_letter_code
_entity_poly.pdbx_strand_id
1 'polypeptide(L)'
;MIKHNKNRFVPILLSLGVVVGILLGSFFANHFSGNRLSIINNSSNKIFDLFHLIDDQYVDTVDIPDLVERSLPQILKELDPHSTYITAAEVEESMQDLKGSFS
;
A
#
# COMPACT_ATOMS: atom_id res chain seq x y z
N MET A 1 62.79 9.42 14.77
CA MET A 1 61.65 9.09 15.65
C MET A 1 60.41 8.92 14.79
N ILE A 2 60.03 7.68 14.44
CA ILE A 2 58.94 7.40 13.50
C ILE A 2 57.63 7.35 14.29
N LYS A 3 56.77 8.35 14.13
CA LYS A 3 55.48 8.45 14.81
C LYS A 3 54.50 7.50 14.12
N HIS A 4 54.10 6.44 14.81
CA HIS A 4 53.14 5.46 14.29
C HIS A 4 51.72 6.06 14.40
N ASN A 5 51.10 6.39 13.27
CA ASN A 5 49.79 7.02 13.19
C ASN A 5 48.68 5.98 13.40
N LYS A 6 48.51 5.52 14.64
CA LYS A 6 47.61 4.41 15.01
C LYS A 6 46.12 4.67 14.72
N ASN A 7 45.75 5.91 14.38
CA ASN A 7 44.34 6.34 14.23
C ASN A 7 43.87 6.47 12.77
N ARG A 8 44.67 6.06 11.77
CA ARG A 8 44.29 6.19 10.36
C ARG A 8 43.15 5.24 9.94
N PHE A 9 43.01 4.12 10.65
CA PHE A 9 41.97 3.11 10.38
C PHE A 9 40.68 3.33 11.18
N VAL A 10 40.71 4.21 12.19
CA VAL A 10 39.54 4.58 13.01
C VAL A 10 38.37 5.11 12.15
N PRO A 11 38.56 6.05 11.19
CA PRO A 11 37.44 6.52 10.37
C PRO A 11 36.86 5.43 9.44
N ILE A 12 37.69 4.47 9.02
CA ILE A 12 37.28 3.35 8.15
C ILE A 12 36.46 2.33 8.94
N LEU A 13 36.89 1.99 10.16
CA LEU A 13 36.13 1.10 11.04
C LEU A 13 34.81 1.72 11.48
N LEU A 14 34.81 3.04 11.72
CA LEU A 14 33.59 3.77 12.07
C LEU A 14 32.60 3.79 10.90
N SER A 15 33.04 4.09 9.69
CA SER A 15 32.14 4.09 8.52
C SER A 15 31.61 2.69 8.23
N LEU A 16 32.44 1.65 8.38
CA LEU A 16 32.00 0.27 8.21
C LEU A 16 30.95 -0.13 9.26
N GLY A 17 31.16 0.26 10.52
CA GLY A 17 30.19 0.03 11.60
C GLY A 17 28.86 0.73 11.36
N VAL A 18 28.89 1.97 10.86
CA VAL A 18 27.67 2.74 10.51
C VAL A 18 26.94 2.08 9.34
N VAL A 19 27.65 1.68 8.28
CA VAL A 19 27.06 0.99 7.13
C VAL A 19 26.40 -0.32 7.57
N VAL A 20 27.10 -1.14 8.35
CA VAL A 20 26.54 -2.40 8.87
C VAL A 20 25.35 -2.14 9.79
N GLY A 21 25.42 -1.13 10.66
CA GLY A 21 24.32 -0.74 11.53
C GLY A 21 23.08 -0.30 10.76
N ILE A 22 23.24 0.50 9.70
CA ILE A 22 22.14 0.91 8.82
C ILE A 22 21.57 -0.30 8.06
N LEU A 23 22.41 -1.20 7.54
CA LEU A 23 21.95 -2.38 6.82
C LEU A 23 21.13 -3.32 7.72
N LEU A 24 21.62 -3.60 8.93
CA LEU A 24 20.90 -4.42 9.90
C LEU A 24 19.63 -3.73 10.42
N GLY A 25 19.71 -2.42 10.68
CA GLY A 25 18.57 -1.60 11.09
C GLY A 25 17.47 -1.58 10.02
N SER A 26 17.83 -1.35 8.75
CA SER A 26 16.89 -1.37 7.63
C SER A 26 16.33 -2.76 7.38
N PHE A 27 17.12 -3.83 7.53
CA PHE A 27 16.62 -5.20 7.38
C PHE A 27 15.59 -5.56 8.45
N PHE A 28 15.87 -5.27 9.71
CA PHE A 28 14.92 -5.50 10.81
C PHE A 28 13.70 -4.59 10.70
N ALA A 29 13.89 -3.31 10.36
CA ALA A 29 12.79 -2.39 10.14
C ALA A 29 11.92 -2.86 8.98
N ASN A 30 12.46 -3.31 7.85
CA ASN A 30 11.67 -3.82 6.74
C ASN A 30 11.01 -5.18 7.04
N HIS A 31 11.61 -6.00 7.89
CA HIS A 31 11.06 -7.32 8.26
C HIS A 31 9.97 -7.23 9.34
N PHE A 32 10.06 -6.28 10.29
CA PHE A 32 9.08 -6.08 11.36
C PHE A 32 8.08 -4.94 11.09
N SER A 33 8.42 -3.98 10.23
CA SER A 33 7.48 -2.97 9.75
C SER A 33 6.70 -3.55 8.57
N GLY A 34 5.88 -4.57 8.85
CA GLY A 34 4.82 -4.97 7.92
C GLY A 34 3.98 -3.74 7.60
N ASN A 35 4.05 -3.29 6.34
CA ASN A 35 3.34 -2.18 5.69
C ASN A 35 3.30 -0.79 6.39
N ARG A 36 3.74 -0.63 7.64
CA ARG A 36 3.59 0.59 8.43
C ARG A 36 4.44 1.76 7.93
N LEU A 37 5.56 1.49 7.25
CA LEU A 37 6.39 2.57 6.71
C LEU A 37 5.75 3.25 5.47
N SER A 38 4.77 2.61 4.83
CA SER A 38 4.00 3.21 3.73
C SER A 38 2.84 4.10 4.21
N ILE A 39 2.44 3.99 5.48
CA ILE A 39 1.28 4.71 6.03
C ILE A 39 1.62 6.16 6.43
N ILE A 40 2.90 6.50 6.61
CA ILE A 40 3.30 7.76 7.24
C ILE A 40 3.25 8.99 6.30
N ASN A 41 3.02 8.82 4.98
CA ASN A 41 3.16 9.94 4.04
C ASN A 41 1.93 10.28 3.18
N ASN A 42 0.71 9.83 3.48
CA ASN A 42 -0.43 10.35 2.72
C ASN A 42 -1.79 10.30 3.45
N SER A 43 -2.27 11.46 3.91
CA SER A 43 -3.66 11.67 4.37
C SER A 43 -4.72 11.31 3.30
N SER A 44 -4.32 11.06 2.05
CA SER A 44 -5.19 10.74 0.93
C SER A 44 -5.78 9.31 0.98
N ASN A 45 -5.21 8.39 1.76
CA ASN A 45 -5.51 6.97 1.59
C ASN A 45 -6.34 6.36 2.74
N LYS A 46 -7.06 7.17 3.52
CA LYS A 46 -7.83 6.70 4.68
C LYS A 46 -8.81 5.54 4.37
N ILE A 47 -9.42 5.55 3.18
CA ILE A 47 -10.33 4.48 2.74
C ILE A 47 -9.55 3.18 2.47
N PHE A 48 -8.41 3.28 1.80
CA PHE A 48 -7.57 2.13 1.50
C PHE A 48 -6.91 1.55 2.76
N ASP A 49 -6.53 2.42 3.70
CA ASP A 49 -6.01 2.05 5.01
C ASP A 49 -7.08 1.34 5.85
N LEU A 50 -8.35 1.76 5.75
CA LEU A 50 -9.46 1.09 6.40
C LEU A 50 -9.65 -0.33 5.84
N PHE A 51 -9.62 -0.51 4.52
CA PHE A 51 -9.72 -1.83 3.92
C PHE A 51 -8.57 -2.75 4.32
N HIS A 52 -7.32 -2.25 4.34
CA HIS A 52 -6.18 -3.00 4.85
C HIS A 52 -6.34 -3.38 6.32
N LEU A 53 -6.82 -2.47 7.16
CA LEU A 53 -7.05 -2.76 8.57
C LEU A 53 -8.10 -3.85 8.77
N ILE A 54 -9.16 -3.84 7.97
CA ILE A 54 -10.19 -4.87 7.99
C ILE A 54 -9.60 -6.22 7.56
N ASP A 55 -8.83 -6.25 6.46
CA ASP A 55 -8.19 -7.48 5.98
C ASP A 55 -7.26 -8.12 7.03
N ASP A 56 -6.41 -7.29 7.65
CA ASP A 56 -5.36 -7.77 8.56
C ASP A 56 -5.86 -8.04 9.98
N GLN A 57 -6.89 -7.33 10.45
CA GLN A 57 -7.26 -7.31 11.88
C GLN A 57 -8.71 -7.75 12.15
N TYR A 58 -9.52 -8.00 11.12
CA TYR A 58 -10.88 -8.50 11.34
C TYR A 58 -10.86 -10.00 11.68
N VAL A 59 -11.74 -10.39 12.61
CA VAL A 59 -11.75 -11.76 13.16
C VAL A 59 -12.30 -12.77 12.16
N ASP A 60 -13.19 -12.32 11.27
CA ASP A 60 -13.84 -13.14 10.26
C ASP A 60 -13.19 -12.91 8.89
N THR A 61 -13.22 -13.93 8.03
CA THR A 61 -12.77 -13.79 6.65
C THR A 61 -13.71 -12.85 5.89
N VAL A 62 -13.19 -11.68 5.52
CA VAL A 62 -13.90 -10.70 4.70
C VAL A 62 -13.27 -10.67 3.32
N ASP A 63 -14.09 -10.71 2.27
CA ASP A 63 -13.64 -10.51 0.90
C ASP A 63 -13.53 -9.01 0.62
N ILE A 64 -12.30 -8.48 0.64
CA ILE A 64 -12.03 -7.06 0.40
C ILE A 64 -12.49 -6.61 -1.00
N PRO A 65 -12.20 -7.33 -2.09
CA PRO A 65 -12.78 -7.03 -3.40
C PRO A 65 -14.31 -6.85 -3.38
N ASP A 66 -15.07 -7.78 -2.77
CA ASP A 66 -16.53 -7.66 -2.66
C ASP A 66 -16.94 -6.45 -1.82
N LEU A 67 -16.23 -6.18 -0.72
CA LEU A 67 -16.51 -5.04 0.14
C LEU A 67 -16.32 -3.71 -0.61
N VAL A 68 -15.32 -3.61 -1.47
CA VAL A 68 -15.07 -2.43 -2.31
C VAL A 68 -16.19 -2.23 -3.31
N GLU A 69 -16.55 -3.29 -4.05
CA GLU A 69 -17.64 -3.29 -5.04
C GLU A 69 -18.97 -2.84 -4.43
N ARG A 70 -19.27 -3.28 -3.19
CA ARG A 70 -20.51 -2.91 -2.48
C ARG A 70 -20.47 -1.51 -1.88
N SER A 71 -19.27 -0.98 -1.62
CA SER A 71 -19.06 0.33 -1.00
C SER A 71 -19.02 1.48 -2.02
N LEU A 72 -18.52 1.23 -3.24
CA LEU A 72 -18.40 2.22 -4.31
C LEU A 72 -19.74 2.91 -4.67
N PRO A 73 -20.86 2.20 -4.90
CA PRO A 73 -22.15 2.84 -5.18
C PRO A 73 -22.63 3.77 -4.06
N GLN A 74 -22.35 3.40 -2.80
CA GLN A 74 -22.77 4.19 -1.63
C GLN A 74 -21.96 5.48 -1.50
N ILE A 75 -20.65 5.41 -1.76
CA ILE A 75 -19.76 6.58 -1.76
C ILE A 75 -20.14 7.53 -2.90
N LEU A 76 -20.39 7.00 -4.11
CA LEU A 76 -20.78 7.82 -5.25
C LEU A 76 -22.13 8.52 -5.04
N LYS A 77 -23.09 7.84 -4.41
CA LYS A 77 -24.42 8.40 -4.12
C LYS A 77 -24.37 9.60 -3.17
N GLU A 78 -23.42 9.62 -2.24
CA GLU A 78 -23.23 10.75 -1.32
C GLU A 78 -22.61 11.97 -2.04
N LEU A 79 -21.82 11.74 -3.08
CA LEU A 79 -21.18 12.82 -3.85
C LEU A 79 -22.12 13.41 -4.91
N ASP A 80 -22.89 12.56 -5.59
CA ASP A 80 -23.86 12.96 -6.60
C ASP A 80 -24.96 11.88 -6.74
N PRO A 81 -26.24 12.22 -6.54
CA PRO A 81 -27.35 11.26 -6.67
C PRO A 81 -27.54 10.69 -8.08
N HIS A 82 -26.94 11.30 -9.11
CA HIS A 82 -26.99 10.82 -10.48
C HIS A 82 -25.78 9.95 -10.87
N SER A 83 -24.74 9.93 -10.04
CA SER A 83 -23.57 9.10 -10.28
C SER A 83 -23.90 7.64 -9.93
N THR A 84 -23.81 6.77 -10.93
CA THR A 84 -24.02 5.32 -10.78
C THR A 84 -22.70 4.60 -10.99
N TYR A 85 -22.47 3.57 -10.18
CA TYR A 85 -21.38 2.63 -10.39
C TYR A 85 -21.85 1.55 -11.35
N ILE A 86 -21.06 1.25 -12.39
CA ILE A 86 -21.34 0.17 -13.35
C ILE A 86 -20.22 -0.84 -13.22
N THR A 87 -20.59 -2.09 -12.94
CA THR A 87 -19.63 -3.19 -12.83
C THR A 87 -19.03 -3.55 -14.19
N ALA A 88 -17.85 -4.17 -14.21
CA ALA A 88 -17.25 -4.64 -15.45
C ALA A 88 -18.16 -5.64 -16.21
N ALA A 89 -18.90 -6.48 -15.48
CA ALA A 89 -19.84 -7.43 -16.06
C ALA A 89 -21.04 -6.74 -16.76
N GLU A 90 -21.62 -5.70 -16.14
CA GLU A 90 -22.69 -4.90 -16.77
C GLU A 90 -22.20 -4.13 -18.00
N VAL A 91 -20.95 -3.66 -17.99
CA VAL A 91 -20.35 -3.02 -19.17
C VAL A 91 -20.26 -4.02 -20.32
N GLU A 92 -19.83 -5.26 -20.05
CA GLU A 92 -19.74 -6.30 -21.08
C GLU A 92 -21.12 -6.71 -21.63
N GLU A 93 -22.11 -6.88 -20.75
CA GLU A 93 -23.50 -7.19 -21.13
C GLU A 93 -24.11 -6.08 -22.00
N SER A 94 -23.97 -4.82 -21.59
CA SER A 94 -24.48 -3.68 -22.37
C SER A 94 -23.78 -3.52 -23.72
N MET A 95 -22.46 -3.76 -23.79
CA MET A 95 -21.74 -3.77 -25.07
C MET A 95 -22.20 -4.93 -25.97
N GLN A 96 -22.55 -6.08 -25.40
CA GLN A 96 -23.06 -7.23 -26.14
C GLN A 96 -24.45 -6.97 -26.72
N ASP A 97 -25.36 -6.36 -25.95
CA ASP A 97 -26.69 -5.94 -26.41
C ASP A 97 -26.60 -4.90 -27.54
N LEU A 98 -25.73 -3.89 -27.39
CA LEU A 98 -25.47 -2.90 -28.43
C LEU A 98 -24.96 -3.56 -29.72
N LYS A 99 -23.99 -4.48 -29.63
CA LYS A 99 -23.50 -5.21 -30.82
C LYS A 99 -24.59 -6.07 -31.46
N GLY A 100 -25.50 -6.65 -30.68
CA GLY A 100 -26.63 -7.44 -31.17
C GLY A 100 -27.69 -6.61 -31.89
N SER A 101 -27.88 -5.34 -31.49
CA SER A 101 -28.89 -4.43 -32.07
C SER A 101 -28.47 -3.73 -33.37
N PHE A 102 -27.19 -3.80 -33.78
CA PHE A 102 -26.68 -3.15 -35.01
C PHE A 102 -26.34 -4.15 -36.15
N SER A 103 -26.93 -5.34 -36.16
CA SER A 103 -26.83 -6.32 -37.27
C SER A 103 -28.13 -6.47 -38.04
#